data_AF-A0A9E5QLF5-F1
#
_entry.id   AF-A0A9E5QLF5-F1
#
_cell.length_a   1.000
_cell.length_b   1.000
_cell.length_c   1.000
_cell.angle_alpha   90.00
_cell.angle_beta   90.00
_cell.angle_gamma   90.00
#
_symmetry.space_group_name_H-M   'P 1'
#
loop_
_entity.id
_entity.type
_entity.pdbx_description
1 polymer ?
#
loop_
_entity_poly.entity_id
_entity_poly.type
_entity_poly.pdbx_seq_one_letter_code
_entity_poly.pdbx_strand_id
1 'polypeptide(L)' 'TIASLRRFTENVDEVSTGYECGIVLEHFKDFAEGDILEAFVKERIN' A
#
# COMPACT_ATOMS: atom_id res chain seq x y z
N THR A 1 -2.81 3.90 7.38
CA THR A 1 -1.78 2.84 7.42
C THR A 1 -2.19 1.73 6.49
N ILE A 2 -1.24 0.97 5.94
CA ILE A 2 -1.55 -0.17 5.07
C ILE A 2 -2.05 -1.32 5.95
N ALA A 3 -3.25 -1.82 5.68
CA ALA A 3 -3.85 -2.97 6.36
C ALA A 3 -3.37 -4.30 5.77
N SER A 4 -3.19 -4.36 4.45
CA SER A 4 -2.59 -5.53 3.79
C SER A 4 -2.02 -5.16 2.43
N LEU A 5 -1.00 -5.91 2.02
CA LEU A 5 -0.39 -5.85 0.70
C LEU A 5 -0.40 -7.27 0.11
N ARG A 6 -0.85 -7.38 -1.14
CA ARG A 6 -0.96 -8.65 -1.85
C ARG A 6 -0.38 -8.56 -3.24
N ARG A 7 0.34 -9.60 -3.66
CA ARG A 7 0.74 -9.81 -5.05
C ARG A 7 -0.01 -11.03 -5.57
N PHE A 8 -0.91 -10.82 -6.52
CA PHE A 8 -1.84 -11.84 -7.00
C PHE A 8 -2.63 -12.48 -5.85
N THR A 9 -2.31 -13.71 -5.45
CA THR A 9 -2.96 -14.46 -4.37
C THR A 9 -2.16 -14.48 -3.07
N GLU A 10 -0.93 -13.98 -3.07
CA GLU A 10 0.00 -14.09 -1.95
C GLU A 10 0.05 -12.78 -1.15
N ASN A 11 0.04 -12.89 0.19
CA ASN A 11 0.34 -11.75 1.06
C ASN A 11 1.84 -11.54 1.08
N VAL A 12 2.26 -10.29 0.97
CA VAL A 12 3.68 -9.90 0.94
C VAL A 12 3.91 -8.70 1.84
N ASP A 13 5.10 -8.60 2.40
CA ASP A 13 5.47 -7.47 3.26
C ASP A 13 5.94 -6.25 2.45
N GLU A 14 6.48 -6.49 1.24
CA GLU A 14 6.97 -5.45 0.34
C GLU A 14 6.73 -5.80 -1.14
N VAL A 15 6.67 -4.77 -1.97
CA VAL A 15 6.56 -4.87 -3.44
C VAL A 15 7.58 -3.94 -4.06
N SER A 16 8.35 -4.46 -5.01
CA SER A 16 9.31 -3.65 -5.77
C SER A 16 8.60 -2.68 -6.72
N THR A 17 9.26 -1.56 -7.03
CA THR A 17 8.74 -0.56 -7.95
C THR A 17 8.46 -1.14 -9.34
N GLY A 18 7.39 -0.68 -9.98
CA GLY A 18 6.98 -1.12 -11.32
C GLY A 18 6.20 -2.43 -11.37
N TYR A 19 5.94 -3.07 -10.21
CA TYR A 19 5.07 -4.24 -10.13
C TYR A 19 3.68 -3.88 -9.64
N GLU A 20 2.68 -4.56 -10.21
CA GLU A 20 1.30 -4.45 -9.76
C GLU A 20 1.09 -5.16 -8.42
N CYS A 21 0.29 -4.54 -7.55
CA CYS A 21 -0.08 -5.11 -6.26
C CYS A 21 -1.48 -4.63 -5.84
N GLY A 22 -2.12 -5.41 -4.98
CA GLY A 22 -3.34 -5.01 -4.27
C GLY A 22 -3.00 -4.43 -2.91
N ILE A 23 -3.58 -3.27 -2.59
CA ILE A 23 -3.40 -2.59 -1.30
C ILE A 23 -4.75 -2.41 -0.63
N VAL A 24 -4.81 -2.69 0.67
CA VAL A 24 -5.96 -2.33 1.51
C VAL A 24 -5.46 -1.34 2.56
N LEU A 25 -6.16 -0.22 2.73
CA LEU A 25 -5.87 0.78 3.74
C LEU A 25 -6.79 0.61 4.95
N GLU A 26 -6.23 0.85 6.14
CA GLU A 26 -7.05 0.89 7.36
C GLU A 26 -8.04 2.05 7.29
N HIS A 27 -9.31 1.77 7.61
CA HIS A 27 -10.39 2.74 7.69
C HIS A 27 -10.71 3.51 6.39
N PHE A 28 -10.29 3.00 5.23
CA PHE A 28 -10.56 3.60 3.93
C PHE A 28 -10.96 2.53 2.90
N LYS A 29 -12.01 2.81 2.12
CA LYS A 29 -12.58 1.86 1.14
C LYS A 29 -12.97 2.48 -0.20
N ASP A 30 -13.09 3.79 -0.26
CA ASP A 30 -13.63 4.49 -1.44
C ASP A 30 -12.49 4.91 -2.37
N PHE A 31 -12.03 3.97 -3.20
CA PHE A 31 -11.05 4.24 -4.25
C PHE A 31 -11.73 4.49 -5.59
N ALA A 32 -11.21 5.43 -6.36
CA ALA A 32 -11.57 5.67 -7.74
C ALA A 32 -10.35 5.51 -8.68
N GLU A 33 -10.61 5.17 -9.93
CA GLU A 33 -9.56 5.16 -10.95
C GLU A 33 -8.96 6.56 -11.10
N GLY A 34 -7.63 6.64 -11.05
CA GLY A 34 -6.89 7.90 -11.14
C GLY A 34 -6.45 8.47 -9.78
N ASP A 35 -6.87 7.88 -8.66
CA ASP A 35 -6.36 8.26 -7.34
C ASP A 35 -4.85 7.98 -7.22
N ILE A 36 -4.12 8.91 -6.60
CA ILE A 36 -2.68 8.80 -6.34
C ILE A 36 -2.47 8.53 -4.85
N LEU A 37 -1.87 7.39 -4.54
CA LEU A 37 -1.51 7.00 -3.18
C LEU A 37 -0.05 7.38 -2.87
N GLU A 38 0.16 8.29 -1.92
CA GLU A 38 1.49 8.65 -1.42
C GLU A 38 1.75 8.01 -0.04
N ALA A 39 2.84 7.25 0.07
CA ALA A 39 3.25 6.59 1.31
C ALA A 39 4.53 7.23 1.87
N PHE A 40 4.58 7.42 3.18
CA PHE A 40 5.71 8.03 3.89
C PHE A 40 6.24 7.10 4.97
N VAL A 41 7.55 7.02 5.09
CA VAL A 41 8.21 6.36 6.22
C VAL A 41 8.40 7.39 7.33
N LYS A 42 7.91 7.09 8.53
CA LYS A 42 8.13 7.94 9.71
C LYS A 42 9.47 7.55 10.34
N GLU A 43 10.45 8.44 10.22
CA GLU A 43 11.70 8.31 10.95
C GLU A 43 11.64 9.12 12.24
N ARG A 44 12.11 8.53 13.34
CA ARG A 44 12.35 9.25 14.59
C ARG A 44 13.82 9.62 14.64
N ILE A 45 14.10 10.92 14.59
CA ILE A 45 15.44 11.43 14.88
C ILE A 45 15.57 11.57 16.40
N ASN A 46 16.63 10.98 16.96
CA ASN A 46 16.99 11.08 18.37
C ASN A 46 18.06 12.15 18.58
#